data_AF-A0AAD4Q5D7-F1
#
_entry.id   AF-A0AAD4Q5D7-F1
#
_cell.length_a   1.000
_cell.length_b   1.000
_cell.length_c   1.000
_cell.angle_alpha   90.00
_cell.angle_beta   90.00
_cell.angle_gamma   90.00
#
_symmetry.space_group_name_H-M   'P 1'
#
loop_
_entity.id
_entity.type
_entity.pdbx_description
1 polymer ?
#
loop_
_entity_poly.entity_id
_entity_poly.type
_entity_poly.pdbx_seq_one_letter_code
_entity_poly.pdbx_strand_id
1 'polypeptide(L)'
;MSTQNTTPKTPLIPSTSRSDNTTSRQPSNFAIGTVQALAWLRVVAGGAALVAPSFTAKLFFLPGVTPGSLASYQLRLFGIRDAVIGELLYTVRPKFPSAASPASQTESDWERDRKELRRMLWANVATDALDVVVTGTALAAGIIPRSAAVAVGGGATVFLLMGLVGLKTI
;
A
#
# COMPACT_ATOMS: atom_id res chain seq x y z
N MET A 1 -29.12 -61.63 -24.70
CA MET A 1 -29.68 -60.28 -24.84
C MET A 1 -30.20 -59.84 -23.49
N SER A 2 -29.48 -58.96 -22.79
CA SER A 2 -29.99 -58.18 -21.65
C SER A 2 -29.18 -56.90 -21.56
N THR A 3 -29.79 -55.79 -21.95
CA THR A 3 -29.27 -54.42 -21.90
C THR A 3 -29.54 -53.83 -20.52
N GLN A 4 -28.49 -53.54 -19.74
CA GLN A 4 -28.61 -52.72 -18.52
C GLN A 4 -28.58 -51.24 -18.90
N ASN A 5 -29.76 -50.61 -18.84
CA ASN A 5 -29.92 -49.16 -18.82
C ASN A 5 -29.55 -48.64 -17.42
N THR A 6 -28.46 -47.89 -17.30
CA THR A 6 -28.17 -47.08 -16.11
C THR A 6 -28.64 -45.65 -16.36
N THR A 7 -29.80 -45.32 -15.80
CA THR A 7 -30.30 -43.94 -15.69
C THR A 7 -29.30 -43.10 -14.88
N PRO A 8 -28.78 -41.98 -15.41
CA PRO A 8 -28.01 -41.03 -14.63
C PRO A 8 -28.94 -40.36 -13.61
N LYS A 9 -28.60 -40.49 -12.32
CA LYS A 9 -29.27 -39.76 -11.24
C LYS A 9 -28.92 -38.28 -11.36
N THR A 10 -29.86 -37.49 -11.85
CA THR A 10 -29.82 -36.03 -11.81
C THR A 10 -29.66 -35.55 -10.35
N PRO A 11 -28.66 -34.73 -10.01
CA PRO A 11 -28.59 -34.11 -8.69
C PRO A 11 -29.74 -33.09 -8.55
N LEU A 12 -30.65 -33.35 -7.61
CA LEU A 12 -31.77 -32.48 -7.21
C LEU A 12 -31.33 -31.44 -6.18
N ILE A 13 -30.26 -30.70 -6.47
CA ILE A 13 -30.00 -29.45 -5.74
C ILE A 13 -30.23 -28.36 -6.78
N PRO A 14 -31.27 -27.52 -6.61
CA PRO A 14 -31.36 -26.32 -7.42
C PRO A 14 -30.09 -25.56 -7.12
N SER A 15 -29.24 -25.39 -8.15
CA SER A 15 -28.26 -24.34 -8.16
C SER A 15 -29.05 -23.06 -7.95
N THR A 16 -29.15 -22.64 -6.69
CA THR A 16 -29.39 -21.26 -6.37
C THR A 16 -28.24 -20.56 -7.06
N SER A 17 -28.51 -20.09 -8.27
CA SER A 17 -27.72 -19.12 -8.99
C SER A 17 -27.72 -17.91 -8.07
N ARG A 18 -26.82 -17.96 -7.09
CA ARG A 18 -26.35 -16.80 -6.38
C ARG A 18 -25.88 -15.93 -7.52
N SER A 19 -26.69 -14.92 -7.83
CA SER A 19 -26.28 -13.76 -8.58
C SER A 19 -25.22 -13.10 -7.71
N ASP A 20 -24.05 -13.73 -7.66
CA ASP A 20 -22.84 -13.14 -7.16
C ASP A 20 -22.54 -12.05 -8.15
N ASN A 21 -23.11 -10.88 -7.85
CA ASN A 21 -22.63 -9.59 -8.30
C ASN A 21 -21.24 -9.34 -7.68
N THR A 22 -20.39 -10.35 -7.58
CA THR A 22 -18.94 -10.22 -7.58
C THR A 22 -18.56 -9.80 -8.98
N THR A 23 -18.97 -8.57 -9.32
CA THR A 23 -18.20 -7.71 -10.19
C THR A 23 -16.74 -7.95 -9.82
N SER A 24 -16.05 -8.77 -10.61
CA SER A 24 -14.61 -8.93 -10.61
C SER A 24 -14.10 -7.57 -11.07
N ARG A 25 -14.15 -6.62 -10.14
CA ARG A 25 -13.89 -5.22 -10.40
C ARG A 25 -12.39 -5.16 -10.60
N GLN A 26 -12.01 -5.37 -11.86
CA GLN A 26 -10.65 -5.24 -12.32
C GLN A 26 -10.16 -3.88 -11.80
N PRO A 27 -9.08 -3.83 -11.00
CA PRO A 27 -8.58 -2.59 -10.45
C PRO A 27 -8.36 -1.60 -11.57
N SER A 28 -8.94 -0.41 -11.44
CA SER A 28 -8.80 0.63 -12.46
C SER A 28 -7.31 0.92 -12.69
N ASN A 29 -6.90 1.21 -13.93
CA ASN A 29 -5.51 1.59 -14.24
C ASN A 29 -5.00 2.72 -13.35
N PHE A 30 -5.89 3.62 -12.94
CA PHE A 30 -5.61 4.69 -11.98
C PHE A 30 -5.24 4.17 -10.58
N ALA A 31 -5.92 3.14 -10.07
CA ALA A 31 -5.62 2.51 -8.80
C ALA A 31 -4.24 1.87 -8.80
N ILE A 32 -3.91 1.14 -9.88
CA ILE A 32 -2.62 0.49 -10.06
C ILE A 32 -1.51 1.56 -10.10
N GLY A 33 -1.73 2.64 -10.86
CA GLY A 33 -0.82 3.77 -10.93
C GLY A 33 -0.63 4.46 -9.57
N THR A 34 -1.70 4.64 -8.80
CA THR A 34 -1.66 5.26 -7.47
C THR A 34 -0.85 4.42 -6.49
N VAL A 35 -1.10 3.11 -6.43
CA VAL A 35 -0.35 2.20 -5.55
C VAL A 35 1.12 2.12 -5.97
N GLN A 36 1.41 2.09 -7.27
CA GLN A 36 2.78 2.09 -7.77
C GLN A 36 3.50 3.40 -7.45
N ALA A 37 2.84 4.54 -7.63
CA ALA A 37 3.40 5.84 -7.27
C ALA A 37 3.66 5.92 -5.76
N LEU A 38 2.74 5.46 -4.93
CA LEU A 38 2.91 5.41 -3.48
C LEU A 38 4.12 4.55 -3.08
N ALA A 39 4.28 3.37 -3.68
CA ALA A 39 5.42 2.51 -3.42
C ALA A 39 6.76 3.19 -3.76
N TRP A 40 6.87 3.76 -4.97
CA TRP A 40 8.09 4.47 -5.40
C TRP A 40 8.38 5.70 -4.54
N LEU A 41 7.38 6.51 -4.22
CA LEU A 41 7.55 7.70 -3.41
C LEU A 41 8.12 7.35 -2.03
N ARG A 42 7.65 6.27 -1.41
CA ARG A 42 8.16 5.79 -0.12
C ARG A 42 9.58 5.24 -0.21
N VAL A 43 9.89 4.47 -1.25
CA VAL A 43 11.26 3.97 -1.46
C VAL A 43 12.23 5.13 -1.65
N VAL A 44 11.87 6.13 -2.46
CA VAL A 44 12.73 7.29 -2.74
C VAL A 44 12.85 8.19 -1.52
N ALA A 45 11.74 8.54 -0.87
CA ALA A 45 11.75 9.40 0.32
C ALA A 45 12.48 8.71 1.49
N GLY A 46 12.19 7.43 1.72
CA GLY A 46 12.84 6.63 2.75
C GLY A 46 14.33 6.42 2.48
N GLY A 47 14.70 6.11 1.24
CA GLY A 47 16.09 6.00 0.80
C GLY A 47 16.86 7.31 0.95
N ALA A 48 16.27 8.44 0.58
CA ALA A 48 16.87 9.76 0.77
C ALA A 48 17.05 10.10 2.26
N ALA A 49 16.08 9.80 3.11
CA ALA A 49 16.17 9.99 4.56
C ALA A 49 17.25 9.09 5.20
N LEU A 50 17.45 7.88 4.67
CA LEU A 50 18.46 6.94 5.13
C LEU A 50 19.89 7.37 4.73
N VAL A 51 20.10 7.65 3.45
CA VAL A 51 21.42 7.94 2.88
C VAL A 51 21.86 9.37 3.22
N ALA A 52 20.96 10.34 3.11
CA ALA A 52 21.26 11.76 3.25
C ALA A 52 20.29 12.46 4.23
N PRO A 53 20.28 12.08 5.52
CA PRO A 53 19.34 12.61 6.51
C PRO A 53 19.42 14.15 6.63
N SER A 54 20.61 14.74 6.64
CA SER A 54 20.75 16.21 6.71
C SER A 54 20.24 16.94 5.48
N PHE A 55 20.32 16.33 4.30
CA PHE A 55 19.75 16.92 3.07
C PHE A 55 18.23 16.82 3.11
N THR A 56 17.71 15.64 3.44
CA THR A 56 16.27 15.40 3.58
C THR A 56 15.65 16.31 4.63
N ALA A 57 16.30 16.47 5.79
CA ALA A 57 15.86 17.39 6.82
C ALA A 57 15.77 18.83 6.33
N LYS A 58 16.74 19.31 5.54
CA LYS A 58 16.69 20.65 4.93
C LYS A 58 15.53 20.79 3.94
N LEU A 59 15.28 19.77 3.13
CA LEU A 59 14.17 19.74 2.18
C LEU A 59 12.81 19.85 2.88
N PHE A 60 12.69 19.24 4.06
CA PHE A 60 11.48 19.28 4.89
C PHE A 60 11.52 20.34 6.01
N PHE A 61 12.46 21.29 5.96
CA PHE A 61 12.61 22.38 6.93
C PHE A 61 12.73 21.91 8.41
N LEU A 62 13.24 20.71 8.65
CA LEU A 62 13.44 20.14 9.97
C LEU A 62 14.69 20.75 10.64
N PRO A 63 14.55 21.52 11.73
CA PRO A 63 15.69 22.12 12.42
C PRO A 63 16.48 21.07 13.20
N GLY A 64 17.76 21.33 13.45
CA GLY A 64 18.57 20.55 14.40
C GLY A 64 19.07 19.19 13.90
N VAL A 65 18.81 18.81 12.64
CA VAL A 65 19.34 17.56 12.06
C VAL A 65 20.77 17.76 11.55
N THR A 66 21.75 17.57 12.43
CA THR A 66 23.17 17.56 12.08
C THR A 66 23.71 16.12 12.01
N PRO A 67 24.77 15.86 11.21
CA PRO A 67 25.41 14.55 11.18
C PRO A 67 25.84 14.10 12.59
N GLY A 68 25.43 12.89 12.98
CA GLY A 68 25.72 12.33 14.31
C GLY A 68 24.75 12.73 15.43
N SER A 69 23.79 13.63 15.17
CA SER A 69 22.73 13.97 16.14
C SER A 69 21.71 12.84 16.29
N LEU A 70 21.04 12.77 17.46
CA LEU A 70 19.93 11.84 17.69
C LEU A 70 18.81 12.00 16.65
N ALA A 71 18.52 13.24 16.23
CA ALA A 71 17.54 13.53 15.20
C ALA A 71 17.93 12.92 13.84
N SER A 72 19.22 12.90 13.50
CA SER A 72 19.71 12.22 12.29
C SER A 72 19.53 10.71 12.36
N TYR A 73 19.67 10.08 13.53
CA TYR A 73 19.39 8.65 13.70
C TYR A 73 17.90 8.35 13.58
N GLN A 74 17.04 9.18 14.19
CA GLN A 74 15.58 9.05 14.08
C GLN A 74 15.11 9.17 12.63
N LEU A 75 15.67 10.12 11.87
CA LEU A 75 15.32 10.30 10.46
C LEU A 75 15.76 9.11 9.59
N ARG A 76 16.89 8.46 9.91
CA ARG A 76 17.31 7.23 9.25
C ARG A 76 16.39 6.05 9.57
N LEU A 77 15.97 5.90 10.83
CA LEU A 77 15.02 4.86 11.23
C LEU A 77 13.66 5.05 10.55
N PHE A 78 13.17 6.29 10.50
CA PHE A 78 12.01 6.67 9.71
C PHE A 78 12.20 6.29 8.24
N GLY A 79 13.37 6.60 7.67
CA GLY A 79 13.69 6.29 6.27
C GLY A 79 13.73 4.80 5.96
N ILE A 80 14.32 3.97 6.83
CA ILE A 80 14.34 2.51 6.69
C ILE A 80 12.92 1.97 6.70
N ARG A 81 12.10 2.39 7.68
CA ARG A 81 10.70 1.98 7.77
C ARG A 81 9.96 2.28 6.47
N ASP A 82 10.11 3.49 5.96
CA ASP A 82 9.37 3.90 4.76
C ASP A 82 9.87 3.20 3.50
N ALA A 83 11.18 2.97 3.38
CA ALA A 83 11.77 2.21 2.28
C ALA A 83 11.32 0.73 2.28
N VAL A 84 11.37 0.06 3.43
CA VAL A 84 10.93 -1.34 3.57
C VAL A 84 9.45 -1.47 3.26
N ILE A 85 8.63 -0.57 3.80
CA ILE A 85 7.19 -0.59 3.54
C ILE A 85 6.89 -0.31 2.06
N GLY A 86 7.61 0.63 1.43
CA GLY A 86 7.51 0.91 0.00
C GLY A 86 7.90 -0.28 -0.87
N GLU A 87 8.97 -0.99 -0.51
CA GLU A 87 9.41 -2.20 -1.19
C GLU A 87 8.41 -3.35 -1.03
N LEU A 88 7.86 -3.57 0.17
CA LEU A 88 6.79 -4.54 0.39
C LEU A 88 5.55 -4.22 -0.44
N LEU A 89 5.16 -2.95 -0.55
CA LEU A 89 4.05 -2.55 -1.41
C LEU A 89 4.37 -2.77 -2.89
N TYR A 90 5.62 -2.58 -3.31
CA TYR A 90 6.07 -2.82 -4.68
C TYR A 90 6.06 -4.31 -5.06
N THR A 91 6.47 -5.18 -4.14
CA THR A 91 6.57 -6.63 -4.37
C THR A 91 5.20 -7.33 -4.42
N VAL A 92 4.23 -6.86 -3.64
CA VAL A 92 2.86 -7.42 -3.59
C VAL A 92 2.00 -6.92 -4.77
N ARG A 93 2.61 -6.33 -5.80
CA ARG A 93 1.90 -5.85 -6.98
C ARG A 93 1.20 -7.04 -7.68
N PRO A 94 -0.13 -7.06 -7.75
CA PRO A 94 -0.84 -8.12 -8.43
C PRO A 94 -0.42 -8.10 -9.89
N LYS A 95 0.12 -9.22 -10.37
CA LYS A 95 0.31 -9.45 -11.79
C LYS A 95 -1.08 -9.62 -12.37
N PHE A 96 -1.69 -8.52 -12.81
CA PHE A 96 -2.92 -8.60 -13.57
C PHE A 96 -2.65 -9.52 -14.77
N PRO A 97 -3.54 -10.46 -15.07
CA PRO A 97 -3.40 -11.29 -16.25
C PRO A 97 -3.39 -10.36 -17.47
N SER A 98 -2.19 -10.01 -17.92
CA SER A 98 -2.00 -9.44 -19.24
C SER A 98 -2.26 -10.56 -20.22
N ALA A 99 -3.01 -10.29 -21.29
CA ALA A 99 -3.33 -11.24 -22.34
C ALA A 99 -2.08 -11.97 -22.94
N ALA A 100 -0.87 -11.52 -22.61
CA ALA A 100 0.42 -12.07 -23.02
C ALA A 100 1.04 -13.10 -22.05
N SER A 101 0.42 -13.46 -20.91
CA SER A 101 0.95 -14.51 -20.02
C SER A 101 -0.16 -15.45 -19.51
N PRO A 102 -0.53 -16.48 -20.29
CA PRO A 102 -1.59 -17.43 -19.96
C PRO A 102 -1.14 -18.56 -19.00
N ALA A 103 -0.10 -18.34 -18.19
CA ALA A 103 0.40 -19.36 -17.29
C ALA A 103 -0.39 -19.37 -15.97
N SER A 104 -1.40 -20.24 -15.91
CA SER A 104 -1.90 -20.89 -14.67
C SER A 104 -2.10 -20.00 -13.44
N GLN A 105 -2.74 -18.83 -13.57
CA GLN A 105 -3.24 -18.10 -12.40
C GLN A 105 -4.59 -18.70 -12.00
N THR A 106 -4.61 -19.41 -10.87
CA THR A 106 -5.84 -20.00 -10.33
C THR A 106 -6.67 -18.90 -9.67
N GLU A 107 -7.99 -19.06 -9.60
CA GLU A 107 -8.85 -18.10 -8.89
C GLU A 107 -8.44 -17.93 -7.41
N SER A 108 -7.85 -18.95 -6.79
CA SER A 108 -7.30 -18.85 -5.43
C SER A 108 -6.10 -17.90 -5.31
N ASP A 109 -5.29 -17.79 -6.37
CA ASP A 109 -4.04 -17.04 -6.34
C ASP A 109 -4.31 -15.53 -6.40
N TRP A 110 -5.28 -15.10 -7.21
CA TRP A 110 -5.64 -13.67 -7.26
C TRP A 110 -6.26 -13.18 -5.96
N GLU A 111 -7.09 -14.00 -5.29
CA GLU A 111 -7.69 -13.62 -4.01
C GLU A 111 -6.62 -13.43 -2.94
N ARG A 112 -5.61 -14.30 -2.95
CA ARG A 112 -4.47 -14.22 -2.04
C ARG A 112 -3.68 -12.93 -2.28
N ASP A 113 -3.29 -12.66 -3.52
CA ASP A 113 -2.56 -11.43 -3.89
C ASP A 113 -3.34 -10.18 -3.48
N ARG A 114 -4.66 -10.17 -3.70
CA ARG A 114 -5.53 -9.05 -3.29
C ARG A 114 -5.59 -8.88 -1.77
N LYS A 115 -5.70 -9.98 -1.02
CA LYS A 115 -5.69 -9.95 0.45
C LYS A 115 -4.35 -9.45 0.99
N GLU A 116 -3.24 -9.91 0.42
CA GLU A 116 -1.89 -9.46 0.78
C GLU A 116 -1.69 -7.98 0.45
N LEU A 117 -2.13 -7.53 -0.73
CA LEU A 117 -2.07 -6.13 -1.15
C LEU A 117 -2.86 -5.23 -0.20
N ARG A 118 -4.08 -5.63 0.16
CA ARG A 118 -4.92 -4.91 1.13
C ARG A 118 -4.25 -4.78 2.49
N ARG A 119 -3.59 -5.85 2.97
CA ARG A 119 -2.87 -5.83 4.25
C ARG A 119 -1.71 -4.83 4.22
N MET A 120 -0.92 -4.82 3.14
CA MET A 120 0.17 -3.85 3.00
C MET A 120 -0.35 -2.41 2.90
N LEU A 121 -1.40 -2.18 2.12
CA LEU A 121 -2.05 -0.87 2.03
C LEU A 121 -2.61 -0.39 3.38
N TRP A 122 -3.19 -1.28 4.18
CA TRP A 122 -3.62 -0.94 5.54
C TRP A 122 -2.46 -0.58 6.46
N ALA A 123 -1.34 -1.31 6.38
CA ALA A 123 -0.13 -0.95 7.12
C ALA A 123 0.40 0.44 6.72
N ASN A 124 0.33 0.77 5.43
CA ASN A 124 0.71 2.09 4.91
C ASN A 124 -0.17 3.19 5.49
N VAL A 125 -1.49 3.03 5.37
CA VAL A 125 -2.49 3.96 5.88
C VAL A 125 -2.33 4.17 7.39
N ALA A 126 -2.14 3.09 8.15
CA ALA A 126 -1.92 3.18 9.60
C ALA A 126 -0.66 3.98 9.93
N THR A 127 0.43 3.75 9.20
CA THR A 127 1.70 4.47 9.39
C THR A 127 1.55 5.95 9.08
N ASP A 128 0.92 6.30 7.95
CA ASP A 128 0.73 7.71 7.57
C ASP A 128 -0.21 8.43 8.52
N ALA A 129 -1.26 7.75 9.00
CA ALA A 129 -2.16 8.31 10.00
C ALA A 129 -1.41 8.63 11.31
N LEU A 130 -0.52 7.73 11.75
CA LEU A 130 0.34 7.99 12.90
C LEU A 130 1.29 9.16 12.65
N ASP A 131 1.91 9.24 11.46
CA ASP A 131 2.81 10.34 11.13
C ASP A 131 2.08 11.69 11.12
N VAL A 132 0.84 11.75 10.62
CA VAL A 132 -0.01 12.96 10.71
C VAL A 132 -0.32 13.33 12.15
N VAL A 133 -0.73 12.36 12.99
CA VAL A 133 -1.04 12.61 14.41
C VAL A 133 0.20 13.08 15.16
N VAL A 134 1.33 12.40 15.00
CA VAL A 134 2.61 12.74 15.65
C VAL A 134 3.11 14.10 15.20
N THR A 135 2.99 14.43 13.90
CA THR A 135 3.34 15.75 13.39
C THR A 135 2.43 16.83 13.97
N GLY A 136 1.12 16.56 14.07
CA GLY A 136 0.14 17.47 14.66
C GLY A 136 0.39 17.74 16.14
N THR A 137 0.69 16.72 16.93
CA THR A 137 1.03 16.88 18.35
C THR A 137 2.35 17.61 18.54
N ALA A 138 3.37 17.31 17.73
CA ALA A 138 4.65 18.02 17.76
C ALA A 138 4.50 19.51 17.39
N LEU A 139 3.64 19.83 16.43
CA LEU A 139 3.32 21.22 16.07
C LEU A 139 2.59 21.92 17.21
N ALA A 140 1.57 21.28 17.79
CA ALA A 140 0.80 21.84 18.91
C ALA A 140 1.67 22.09 20.15
N ALA A 141 2.66 21.23 20.39
CA ALA A 141 3.64 21.39 21.46
C ALA A 141 4.77 22.39 21.15
N GLY A 142 4.80 22.97 19.93
CA GLY A 142 5.85 23.91 19.52
C GLY A 142 7.23 23.27 19.31
N ILE A 143 7.31 21.94 19.20
CA ILE A 143 8.57 21.20 19.00
C ILE A 143 9.12 21.43 17.58
N ILE A 144 8.21 21.53 16.60
CA ILE A 144 8.57 21.74 15.19
C ILE A 144 7.96 23.04 14.65
N PRO A 145 8.66 23.73 13.73
CA PRO A 145 8.10 24.92 13.07
C PRO A 145 6.96 24.54 12.13
N ARG A 146 6.05 25.50 11.85
CA ARG A 146 4.91 25.31 10.94
C ARG A 146 5.33 24.85 9.55
N SER A 147 6.45 25.38 9.02
CA SER A 147 6.98 24.96 7.71
C SER A 147 7.33 23.48 7.68
N ALA A 148 7.98 22.96 8.74
CA ALA A 148 8.28 21.55 8.86
C ALA A 148 7.01 20.70 9.02
N ALA A 149 6.05 21.17 9.81
CA ALA A 149 4.78 20.47 10.00
C ALA A 149 3.98 20.37 8.69
N VAL A 150 3.97 21.42 7.88
CA VAL A 150 3.34 21.40 6.55
C VAL A 150 4.09 20.46 5.61
N ALA A 151 5.42 20.50 5.60
CA ALA A 151 6.21 19.67 4.69
C ALA A 151 6.09 18.18 5.02
N VAL A 152 6.29 17.80 6.29
CA VAL A 152 6.23 16.40 6.74
C VAL A 152 4.79 15.91 6.88
N GLY A 153 3.96 16.65 7.61
CA GLY A 153 2.56 16.28 7.85
C GLY A 153 1.70 16.37 6.60
N GLY A 154 1.97 17.35 5.72
CA GLY A 154 1.32 17.43 4.41
C GLY A 154 1.69 16.25 3.51
N GLY A 155 2.97 15.87 3.45
CA GLY A 155 3.43 14.68 2.74
C GLY A 155 2.75 13.40 3.24
N ALA A 156 2.75 13.19 4.56
CA ALA A 156 2.07 12.06 5.19
C ALA A 156 0.56 12.04 4.89
N THR A 157 -0.09 13.21 4.91
CA THR A 157 -1.52 13.33 4.55
C THR A 157 -1.78 12.91 3.11
N VAL A 158 -0.91 13.30 2.17
CA VAL A 158 -1.03 12.88 0.76
C VAL A 158 -0.88 11.35 0.64
N PHE A 159 0.12 10.76 1.30
CA PHE A 159 0.31 9.31 1.28
C PHE A 159 -0.85 8.55 1.91
N LEU A 160 -1.40 9.05 3.02
CA LEU A 160 -2.60 8.53 3.66
C LEU A 160 -3.78 8.49 2.68
N LEU A 161 -4.03 9.61 1.99
CA LEU A 161 -5.11 9.71 1.01
C LEU A 161 -4.89 8.76 -0.18
N MET A 162 -3.66 8.65 -0.70
CA MET A 162 -3.34 7.71 -1.76
C MET A 162 -3.56 6.25 -1.32
N GLY A 163 -3.19 5.91 -0.08
CA GLY A 163 -3.43 4.59 0.50
C GLY A 163 -4.92 4.28 0.65
N LEU A 164 -5.72 5.24 1.13
CA LEU A 164 -7.18 5.11 1.24
C LEU A 164 -7.86 4.97 -0.12
N VAL A 165 -7.41 5.74 -1.12
CA VAL A 165 -7.88 5.60 -2.52
C VAL A 165 -7.56 4.20 -3.03
N GLY A 166 -6.33 3.72 -2.83
CA GLY A 166 -5.94 2.35 -3.18
C GLY A 166 -6.86 1.30 -2.55
N LEU A 167 -7.10 1.38 -1.23
CA LEU A 167 -7.98 0.47 -0.50
C LEU A 167 -9.43 0.47 -1.00
N LYS A 168 -9.95 1.63 -1.41
CA LYS A 168 -11.31 1.75 -1.95
C LYS A 168 -11.44 1.12 -3.33
N THR A 169 -10.36 1.14 -4.10
CA THR A 169 -10.34 0.68 -5.50
C THR A 169 -9.93 -0.79 -5.66
N ILE A 170 -9.30 -1.37 -4.64
CA ILE A 170 -8.94 -2.78 -4.55
C ILE A 170 -9.99 -3.54 -3.77
#